data_AF-A0A081CJR2-F1
#
_entry.id   AF-A0A081CJR2-F1
#
_cell.length_a   1.000
_cell.length_b   1.000
_cell.length_c   1.000
_cell.angle_alpha   90.00
_cell.angle_beta   90.00
_cell.angle_gamma   90.00
#
_symmetry.space_group_name_H-M   'P 1'
#
loop_
_entity.id
_entity.type
_entity.pdbx_description
1 polymer ?
#
loop_
_entity_poly.entity_id
_entity_poly.type
_entity_poly.pdbx_seq_one_letter_code
_entity_poly.pdbx_strand_id
1 'polypeptide(L)'
;MAGLFYKSPASAYVVPGVVDLTQPSLWIAVGSICFNPLYWNIVAQNEYHRKTITKLLGGRRYLGCYLLAVSIFSLGIVRDHLYNLALKDQPTHSLLQQSWVKPAAAVLFASGNVFVLSSMYALGVTGTYLGDYFGILMESMVTGFPFNVMANPMYWGSSMSFVAVALWFGKPAGLLLSVLVVIVYAIALRFEEPFTANIYRQAEKLKKAEAERQALLESDGPASGTRNRNRRTPSKPKA
;
A
#
# COMPACT_ATOMS: atom_id res chain seq x y z
N MET A 1 -16.66 -22.48 -58.55
CA MET A 1 -15.64 -22.43 -57.48
C MET A 1 -16.14 -21.51 -56.38
N ALA A 2 -17.05 -22.01 -55.54
CA ALA A 2 -17.59 -21.25 -54.42
C ALA A 2 -16.60 -21.36 -53.25
N GLY A 3 -15.92 -20.26 -52.93
CA GLY A 3 -15.16 -20.16 -51.68
C GLY A 3 -16.15 -20.20 -50.53
N LEU A 4 -16.27 -21.36 -49.88
CA LEU A 4 -16.85 -21.47 -48.55
C LEU A 4 -15.97 -20.61 -47.64
N PHE A 5 -16.42 -19.38 -47.37
CA PHE A 5 -15.93 -18.57 -46.27
C PHE A 5 -16.28 -19.31 -44.97
N TYR A 6 -15.43 -20.24 -44.57
CA TYR A 6 -15.45 -20.80 -43.23
C TYR A 6 -15.05 -19.66 -42.29
N LYS A 7 -16.07 -18.93 -41.80
CA LYS A 7 -15.88 -17.94 -40.74
C LYS A 7 -15.39 -18.74 -39.53
N SER A 8 -14.09 -18.69 -39.28
CA SER A 8 -13.48 -19.40 -38.15
C SER A 8 -14.32 -19.11 -36.91
N PRO A 9 -14.79 -20.13 -36.15
CA PRO A 9 -15.63 -19.88 -34.99
C PRO A 9 -14.88 -18.91 -34.08
N ALA A 10 -15.53 -17.79 -33.75
CA ALA A 10 -14.98 -16.85 -32.80
C ALA A 10 -14.54 -17.66 -31.56
N SER A 11 -13.27 -17.57 -31.20
CA SER A 11 -12.70 -18.30 -30.06
C SER A 11 -13.61 -18.12 -28.85
N ALA A 12 -13.93 -19.21 -28.14
CA ALA A 12 -14.79 -19.16 -26.94
C ALA A 12 -14.23 -18.24 -25.83
N TYR A 13 -12.95 -17.87 -25.95
CA TYR A 13 -12.23 -16.98 -25.06
C TYR A 13 -12.32 -15.50 -25.46
N VAL A 14 -13.06 -15.15 -26.52
CA VAL A 14 -13.25 -13.77 -26.99
C VAL A 14 -14.70 -13.37 -26.79
N VAL A 15 -14.92 -12.31 -26.02
CA VAL A 15 -16.22 -11.63 -25.93
C VAL A 15 -16.14 -10.39 -26.84
N PRO A 16 -16.80 -10.41 -28.02
CA PRO A 16 -16.67 -9.36 -29.02
C PRO A 16 -16.95 -7.97 -28.45
N GLY A 17 -16.06 -7.02 -28.74
CA GLY A 17 -16.19 -5.63 -28.28
C GLY A 17 -15.91 -5.42 -26.79
N VAL A 18 -15.65 -6.47 -25.99
CA VAL A 18 -15.48 -6.37 -24.55
C VAL A 18 -14.08 -6.80 -24.10
N VAL A 19 -13.71 -8.06 -24.37
CA VAL A 19 -12.44 -8.63 -23.91
C VAL A 19 -12.00 -9.79 -24.80
N ASP A 20 -10.71 -9.87 -25.07
CA ASP A 20 -10.04 -10.99 -25.72
C ASP A 20 -9.12 -11.68 -24.69
N LEU A 21 -9.54 -12.85 -24.19
CA LEU A 21 -8.79 -13.62 -23.18
C LEU A 21 -7.66 -14.46 -23.79
N THR A 22 -7.53 -14.50 -25.11
CA THR A 22 -6.44 -15.22 -25.78
C THR A 22 -5.13 -14.45 -25.76
N GLN A 23 -5.18 -13.12 -25.52
CA GLN A 23 -4.01 -12.25 -25.49
C GLN A 23 -3.15 -12.51 -24.25
N PRO A 24 -1.88 -12.95 -24.39
CA PRO A 24 -0.99 -13.17 -23.26
C PRO A 24 -0.72 -11.88 -22.46
N SER A 25 -0.71 -10.72 -23.14
CA SER A 25 -0.50 -9.41 -22.53
C SER A 25 -1.55 -9.11 -21.45
N LEU A 26 -2.79 -9.55 -21.62
CA LEU A 26 -3.85 -9.42 -20.62
C LEU A 26 -3.49 -10.14 -19.33
N TRP A 27 -3.07 -11.40 -19.42
CA TRP A 27 -2.73 -12.22 -18.25
C TRP A 27 -1.44 -11.78 -17.58
N ILE A 28 -0.47 -11.27 -18.34
CA ILE A 28 0.73 -10.62 -17.79
C ILE A 28 0.34 -9.39 -16.97
N ALA A 29 -0.58 -8.56 -17.48
CA ALA A 29 -1.08 -7.41 -16.73
C ALA A 29 -1.84 -7.83 -15.46
N VAL A 30 -2.71 -8.86 -15.54
CA VAL A 30 -3.38 -9.44 -14.36
C VAL A 30 -2.36 -9.89 -13.31
N GLY A 31 -1.36 -10.67 -13.73
CA GLY A 31 -0.30 -11.15 -12.85
C GLY A 31 0.47 -10.00 -12.20
N SER A 32 0.83 -8.98 -12.97
CA SER A 32 1.55 -7.80 -12.46
C SER A 32 0.70 -6.97 -11.49
N ILE A 33 -0.60 -6.78 -11.77
CA ILE A 33 -1.55 -6.09 -10.88
C ILE A 33 -1.63 -6.80 -9.53
N CYS A 34 -1.73 -8.13 -9.53
CA CYS A 34 -1.77 -8.93 -8.29
C CYS A 34 -0.42 -8.97 -7.57
N PHE A 35 0.67 -9.07 -8.33
CA PHE A 35 2.03 -9.18 -7.79
C PHE A 35 2.44 -7.95 -6.98
N ASN A 36 2.12 -6.75 -7.48
CA ASN A 36 2.55 -5.51 -6.85
C ASN A 36 2.14 -5.45 -5.36
N PRO A 37 0.83 -5.53 -5.00
CA PRO A 37 0.42 -5.51 -3.59
C PRO A 37 0.91 -6.66 -2.75
N LEU A 38 1.08 -7.83 -3.36
CA LEU A 38 1.64 -8.99 -2.69
C LEU A 38 3.12 -8.76 -2.32
N TYR A 39 3.90 -8.21 -3.25
CA TYR A 39 5.32 -7.95 -3.08
C TYR A 39 5.57 -7.03 -1.88
N TRP A 40 4.96 -5.85 -1.83
CA TRP A 40 5.26 -4.91 -0.75
C TRP A 40 4.75 -5.40 0.60
N ASN A 41 3.60 -6.08 0.65
CA ASN A 41 3.10 -6.67 1.89
C ASN A 41 4.05 -7.75 2.44
N ILE A 42 4.49 -8.68 1.60
CA ILE A 42 5.41 -9.75 2.02
C ILE A 42 6.75 -9.15 2.46
N VAL A 43 7.33 -8.26 1.65
CA VAL A 43 8.65 -7.69 1.93
C VAL A 43 8.62 -6.83 3.19
N ALA A 44 7.58 -6.01 3.37
CA ALA A 44 7.44 -5.17 4.55
C ALA A 44 7.21 -6.01 5.81
N GLN A 45 6.31 -7.00 5.79
CA GLN A 45 6.11 -7.88 6.96
C GLN A 45 7.38 -8.67 7.31
N ASN A 46 8.10 -9.17 6.31
CA ASN A 46 9.40 -9.80 6.52
C ASN A 46 10.39 -8.83 7.17
N GLU A 47 10.43 -7.58 6.72
CA GLU A 47 11.26 -6.55 7.35
C GLU A 47 10.83 -6.29 8.80
N TYR A 48 9.54 -6.17 9.09
CA TYR A 48 9.08 -5.97 10.46
C TYR A 48 9.48 -7.12 11.40
N HIS A 49 9.28 -8.37 10.99
CA HIS A 49 9.54 -9.53 11.84
C HIS A 49 11.02 -9.95 11.90
N ARG A 50 11.73 -9.92 10.76
CA ARG A 50 13.10 -10.46 10.65
C ARG A 50 14.17 -9.39 10.50
N LYS A 51 13.79 -8.15 10.17
CA LYS A 51 14.70 -7.03 9.87
C LYS A 51 15.72 -7.39 8.79
N THR A 52 15.32 -8.17 7.79
CA THR A 52 16.23 -8.73 6.78
C THR A 52 16.95 -7.63 6.00
N ILE A 53 16.23 -6.61 5.52
CA ILE A 53 16.82 -5.51 4.74
C ILE A 53 17.70 -4.68 5.67
N THR A 54 17.20 -4.32 6.85
CA THR A 54 17.98 -3.53 7.82
C THR A 54 19.27 -4.24 8.23
N LYS A 55 19.25 -5.56 8.47
CA LYS A 55 20.44 -6.36 8.81
C LYS A 55 21.42 -6.43 7.65
N LEU A 56 20.94 -6.69 6.44
CA LEU A 56 21.78 -6.74 5.24
C LEU A 56 22.51 -5.41 4.99
N LEU A 57 21.87 -4.29 5.32
CA LEU A 57 22.41 -2.94 5.17
C LEU A 57 23.15 -2.44 6.42
N GLY A 58 23.55 -3.32 7.34
CA GLY A 58 24.35 -2.96 8.51
C GLY A 58 23.63 -2.04 9.50
N GLY A 59 22.32 -2.22 9.68
CA GLY A 59 21.49 -1.45 10.62
C GLY A 59 20.91 -0.15 10.05
N ARG A 60 21.17 0.17 8.77
CA ARG A 60 20.72 1.43 8.13
C ARG A 60 19.25 1.38 7.70
N ARG A 61 18.33 1.44 8.66
CA ARG A 61 16.88 1.34 8.43
C ARG A 61 16.30 2.34 7.42
N TYR A 62 16.74 3.59 7.43
CA TYR A 62 16.26 4.62 6.48
C TYR A 62 16.68 4.27 5.05
N LEU A 63 17.93 3.89 4.84
CA LEU A 63 18.42 3.45 3.53
C LEU A 63 17.60 2.25 3.02
N GLY A 64 17.32 1.28 3.90
CA GLY A 64 16.46 0.15 3.57
C GLY A 64 15.05 0.56 3.13
N CYS A 65 14.42 1.49 3.87
CA CYS A 65 13.10 2.02 3.51
C CYS A 65 13.11 2.77 2.18
N TYR A 66 14.11 3.60 1.90
CA TYR A 66 14.23 4.30 0.61
C TYR A 66 14.49 3.33 -0.55
N LEU A 67 15.27 2.27 -0.35
CA LEU A 67 15.47 1.24 -1.38
C LEU A 67 14.18 0.47 -1.65
N LEU A 68 13.40 0.15 -0.62
CA LEU A 68 12.06 -0.43 -0.79
C LEU A 68 11.10 0.53 -1.50
N ALA A 69 11.16 1.82 -1.17
CA ALA A 69 10.35 2.84 -1.85
C ALA A 69 10.65 2.89 -3.35
N VAL A 70 11.94 2.90 -3.72
CA VAL A 70 12.37 2.86 -5.13
C VAL A 70 11.91 1.58 -5.82
N SER A 71 11.99 0.42 -5.16
CA SER A 71 11.55 -0.83 -5.76
C SER A 71 10.04 -0.87 -5.98
N ILE A 72 9.23 -0.48 -4.97
CA ILE A 72 7.76 -0.41 -5.08
C ILE A 72 7.34 0.55 -6.17
N PHE A 73 7.93 1.75 -6.20
CA PHE A 73 7.62 2.76 -7.22
C PHE A 73 7.96 2.27 -8.63
N SER A 74 9.13 1.66 -8.80
CA SER A 74 9.58 1.12 -10.09
C SER A 74 8.69 -0.03 -10.57
N LEU A 75 8.30 -0.94 -9.67
CA LEU A 75 7.32 -1.99 -9.96
C LEU A 75 5.94 -1.40 -10.31
N GLY A 76 5.57 -0.27 -9.71
CA GLY A 76 4.39 0.51 -10.09
C GLY A 76 4.45 0.96 -11.55
N ILE A 77 5.58 1.56 -11.97
CA ILE A 77 5.79 1.98 -13.37
C ILE A 77 5.70 0.78 -14.32
N VAL A 78 6.35 -0.33 -13.99
CA VAL A 78 6.33 -1.54 -14.82
C VAL A 78 4.90 -2.09 -14.95
N ARG A 79 4.15 -2.17 -13.85
CA ARG A 79 2.74 -2.59 -13.86
C ARG A 79 1.91 -1.68 -14.77
N ASP A 80 2.07 -0.38 -14.64
CA ASP A 80 1.28 0.58 -15.44
C ASP A 80 1.65 0.50 -16.93
N HIS A 81 2.92 0.23 -17.25
CA HIS A 81 3.36 -0.06 -18.61
C HIS A 81 2.72 -1.34 -19.17
N LEU A 82 2.78 -2.45 -18.41
CA LEU A 82 2.19 -3.73 -18.80
C LEU A 82 0.67 -3.62 -18.97
N TYR A 83 0.01 -2.86 -18.10
CA TYR A 83 -1.42 -2.54 -18.24
C TYR A 83 -1.71 -1.82 -19.56
N ASN A 84 -0.95 -0.78 -19.89
CA ASN A 84 -1.12 -0.07 -21.16
C ASN A 84 -0.84 -0.95 -22.38
N LEU A 85 0.15 -1.85 -22.31
CA LEU A 85 0.40 -2.84 -23.37
C LEU A 85 -0.80 -3.78 -23.54
N ALA A 86 -1.34 -4.33 -22.44
CA ALA A 86 -2.51 -5.18 -22.49
C ALA A 86 -3.70 -4.47 -23.15
N LEU A 87 -3.94 -3.19 -22.82
CA LEU A 87 -5.04 -2.42 -23.43
C LEU A 87 -4.90 -2.23 -24.94
N LYS A 88 -3.68 -2.19 -25.50
CA LYS A 88 -3.48 -2.05 -26.95
C LYS A 88 -4.09 -3.22 -27.70
N ASP A 89 -3.92 -4.44 -27.17
CA ASP A 89 -4.37 -5.69 -27.82
C ASP A 89 -5.87 -5.97 -27.61
N GLN A 90 -6.54 -5.23 -26.73
CA GLN A 90 -7.95 -5.45 -26.39
C GLN A 90 -8.92 -4.72 -27.33
N PRO A 91 -10.14 -5.22 -27.55
CA PRO A 91 -11.13 -4.54 -28.37
C PRO A 91 -11.59 -3.20 -27.76
N THR A 92 -12.02 -2.28 -28.61
CA THR A 92 -12.68 -1.04 -28.20
C THR A 92 -14.20 -1.17 -28.27
N HIS A 93 -14.92 -0.36 -27.50
CA HIS A 93 -16.38 -0.36 -27.50
C HIS A 93 -16.95 1.03 -27.79
N SER A 94 -17.98 1.11 -28.65
CA SER A 94 -18.58 2.36 -29.14
C SER A 94 -19.16 3.24 -28.02
N LEU A 95 -19.72 2.64 -26.97
CA LEU A 95 -20.19 3.37 -25.78
C LEU A 95 -19.08 4.15 -25.06
N LEU A 96 -17.83 3.67 -25.13
CA LEU A 96 -16.69 4.34 -24.51
C LEU A 96 -16.00 5.33 -25.46
N GLN A 97 -16.48 5.46 -26.70
CA GLN A 97 -15.91 6.37 -27.71
C GLN A 97 -16.74 7.66 -27.89
N GLN A 98 -17.75 7.86 -27.05
CA GLN A 98 -18.57 9.07 -27.05
C GLN A 98 -17.71 10.30 -26.72
N SER A 99 -18.02 11.45 -27.31
CA SER A 99 -17.22 12.68 -27.20
C SER A 99 -17.00 13.17 -25.77
N TRP A 100 -17.91 12.83 -24.84
CA TRP A 100 -17.82 13.20 -23.43
C TRP A 100 -16.90 12.28 -22.60
N VAL A 101 -16.58 11.07 -23.09
CA VAL A 101 -15.84 10.06 -22.31
C VAL A 101 -14.39 10.47 -22.08
N LYS A 102 -13.71 11.03 -23.09
CA LYS A 102 -12.32 11.50 -22.94
C LYS A 102 -12.21 12.68 -21.96
N PRO A 103 -13.07 13.73 -22.03
CA PRO A 103 -13.13 14.75 -20.98
C PRO A 103 -13.38 14.17 -19.58
N ALA A 104 -14.33 13.24 -19.44
CA ALA A 104 -14.60 12.59 -18.16
C ALA A 104 -13.38 11.80 -17.65
N ALA A 105 -12.69 11.08 -18.53
CA ALA A 105 -11.46 10.37 -18.22
C ALA A 105 -10.34 11.33 -17.77
N ALA A 106 -10.17 12.48 -18.41
CA ALA A 106 -9.19 13.48 -18.01
C ALA A 106 -9.47 14.02 -16.59
N VAL A 107 -10.73 14.38 -16.30
CA VAL A 107 -11.14 14.85 -14.96
C VAL A 107 -10.92 13.77 -13.90
N LEU A 108 -11.27 12.52 -14.23
CA LEU A 108 -11.06 11.39 -13.33
C LEU A 108 -9.58 11.13 -13.06
N PHE A 109 -8.74 11.17 -14.10
CA PHE A 109 -7.29 11.02 -13.98
C PHE A 109 -6.67 12.14 -13.13
N ALA A 110 -7.05 13.40 -13.39
CA ALA A 110 -6.57 14.54 -12.63
C ALA A 110 -6.96 14.43 -11.15
N SER A 111 -8.22 14.08 -10.87
CA SER A 111 -8.72 13.90 -9.51
C SER A 111 -8.02 12.75 -8.79
N GLY A 112 -7.79 11.63 -9.48
CA GLY A 112 -7.02 10.50 -8.94
C GLY A 112 -5.59 10.87 -8.58
N ASN A 113 -4.91 11.61 -9.46
CA ASN A 113 -3.55 12.10 -9.20
C ASN A 113 -3.50 13.13 -8.06
N VAL A 114 -4.51 13.99 -7.92
CA VAL A 114 -4.61 14.88 -6.75
C VAL A 114 -4.64 14.06 -5.47
N PHE A 115 -5.44 13.00 -5.38
CA PHE A 115 -5.46 12.14 -4.19
C PHE A 115 -4.11 11.42 -3.97
N VAL A 116 -3.50 10.85 -5.00
CA VAL A 116 -2.20 10.15 -4.87
C VAL A 116 -1.11 11.11 -4.39
N LEU A 117 -0.93 12.24 -5.08
CA LEU A 117 0.17 13.17 -4.82
C LEU A 117 -0.01 13.89 -3.48
N SER A 118 -1.22 14.31 -3.13
CA SER A 118 -1.48 14.92 -1.82
C SER A 118 -1.33 13.93 -0.67
N SER A 119 -1.70 12.64 -0.86
CA SER A 119 -1.41 11.59 0.12
C SER A 119 0.08 11.42 0.35
N MET A 120 0.84 11.32 -0.75
CA MET A 120 2.30 11.15 -0.70
C MET A 120 3.00 12.36 -0.10
N TYR A 121 2.50 13.58 -0.38
CA TYR A 121 2.97 14.80 0.25
C TYR A 121 2.76 14.79 1.76
N ALA A 122 1.55 14.42 2.22
CA ALA A 122 1.21 14.44 3.63
C ALA A 122 1.89 13.32 4.46
N LEU A 123 2.07 12.13 3.88
CA LEU A 123 2.77 11.01 4.52
C LEU A 123 4.30 11.09 4.38
N GLY A 124 4.80 11.82 3.38
CA GLY A 124 6.19 11.74 2.94
C GLY A 124 6.54 10.36 2.36
N VAL A 125 7.81 10.19 1.96
CA VAL A 125 8.29 8.94 1.35
C VAL A 125 8.21 7.78 2.34
N THR A 126 8.67 7.97 3.58
CA THR A 126 8.69 6.89 4.57
C THR A 126 7.29 6.49 5.02
N GLY A 127 6.36 7.44 5.17
CA GLY A 127 4.97 7.12 5.50
C GLY A 127 4.24 6.44 4.34
N THR A 128 4.58 6.78 3.09
CA THR A 128 3.99 6.17 1.88
C THR A 128 4.48 4.75 1.64
N TYR A 129 5.79 4.51 1.83
CA TYR A 129 6.44 3.27 1.44
C TYR A 129 6.83 2.40 2.67
N LEU A 130 5.87 2.24 3.59
CA LEU A 130 5.92 1.23 4.67
C LEU A 130 7.10 1.40 5.64
N GLY A 131 7.49 2.64 5.93
CA GLY A 131 8.57 2.97 6.86
C GLY A 131 8.30 2.54 8.30
N ASP A 132 7.04 2.40 8.70
CA ASP A 132 6.61 1.86 9.98
C ASP A 132 7.10 0.40 10.18
N TYR A 133 7.20 -0.39 9.12
CA TYR A 133 7.78 -1.75 9.17
C TYR A 133 9.30 -1.73 9.45
N PHE A 134 9.98 -0.63 9.09
CA PHE A 134 11.37 -0.35 9.45
C PHE A 134 11.50 0.29 10.85
N GLY A 135 10.39 0.53 11.55
CA GLY A 135 10.33 1.24 12.83
C GLY A 135 10.52 2.76 12.70
N ILE A 136 10.28 3.31 11.51
CA ILE A 136 10.26 4.75 11.23
C ILE A 136 8.79 5.19 11.35
N LEU A 137 8.41 5.61 12.54
CA LEU A 137 7.02 5.93 12.87
C LEU A 137 6.75 7.40 12.68
N MET A 138 5.55 7.74 12.20
CA MET A 138 5.06 9.10 12.25
C MET A 138 4.72 9.49 13.69
N GLU A 139 4.86 10.78 14.02
CA GLU A 139 4.54 11.27 15.35
C GLU A 139 3.03 11.25 15.63
N SER A 140 2.24 11.54 14.60
CA SER A 140 0.79 11.55 14.66
C SER A 140 0.19 11.05 13.35
N MET A 141 -1.06 10.59 13.43
CA MET A 141 -1.83 10.18 12.28
C MET A 141 -2.19 11.40 11.42
N VAL A 142 -2.02 11.28 10.11
CA VAL A 142 -2.43 12.34 9.18
C VAL A 142 -3.94 12.36 9.08
N THR A 143 -4.55 13.46 9.51
CA THR A 143 -6.01 13.66 9.46
C THR A 143 -6.44 14.75 8.47
N GLY A 144 -5.48 15.47 7.88
CA GLY A 144 -5.74 16.51 6.87
C GLY A 144 -6.08 15.94 5.50
N PHE A 145 -6.24 16.82 4.49
CA PHE A 145 -6.44 16.40 3.11
C PHE A 145 -5.25 15.57 2.59
N PRO A 146 -5.50 14.45 1.88
CA PRO A 146 -6.80 13.90 1.45
C PRO A 146 -7.47 12.91 2.42
N PHE A 147 -6.86 12.63 3.57
CA PHE A 147 -7.33 11.64 4.55
C PHE A 147 -8.61 12.08 5.29
N ASN A 148 -8.93 13.38 5.33
CA ASN A 148 -10.22 13.86 5.85
C ASN A 148 -11.40 13.58 4.91
N VAL A 149 -11.15 13.28 3.62
CA VAL A 149 -12.21 13.04 2.63
C VAL A 149 -12.54 11.55 2.54
N MET A 150 -11.53 10.69 2.53
CA MET A 150 -11.72 9.24 2.46
C MET A 150 -10.55 8.48 3.09
N ALA A 151 -10.80 7.23 3.49
CA ALA A 151 -9.75 6.31 3.89
C ALA A 151 -8.92 5.86 2.67
N ASN A 152 -7.62 5.67 2.86
CA ASN A 152 -6.68 5.17 1.84
C ASN A 152 -6.75 5.92 0.50
N PRO A 153 -6.66 7.26 0.50
CA PRO A 153 -6.87 8.09 -0.69
C PRO A 153 -5.91 7.75 -1.86
N MET A 154 -4.70 7.27 -1.55
CA MET A 154 -3.75 6.82 -2.57
C MET A 154 -4.24 5.60 -3.36
N TYR A 155 -4.86 4.62 -2.69
CA TYR A 155 -5.39 3.41 -3.31
C TYR A 155 -6.58 3.73 -4.23
N TRP A 156 -7.47 4.62 -3.78
CA TRP A 156 -8.58 5.12 -4.60
C TRP A 156 -8.08 5.96 -5.77
N GLY A 157 -7.15 6.89 -5.53
CA GLY A 157 -6.59 7.73 -6.58
C GLY A 157 -5.86 6.93 -7.65
N SER A 158 -5.12 5.89 -7.27
CA SER A 158 -4.53 4.94 -8.23
C SER A 158 -5.61 4.20 -9.01
N SER A 159 -6.65 3.68 -8.36
CA SER A 159 -7.76 2.99 -9.03
C SER A 159 -8.48 3.89 -10.05
N MET A 160 -8.68 5.17 -9.70
CA MET A 160 -9.23 6.18 -10.61
C MET A 160 -8.36 6.35 -11.86
N SER A 161 -7.03 6.32 -11.72
CA SER A 161 -6.11 6.39 -12.88
C SER A 161 -6.25 5.17 -13.80
N PHE A 162 -6.43 3.96 -13.27
CA PHE A 162 -6.68 2.76 -14.09
C PHE A 162 -7.98 2.88 -14.89
N VAL A 163 -9.06 3.30 -14.23
CA VAL A 163 -10.37 3.52 -14.86
C VAL A 163 -10.26 4.62 -15.92
N ALA A 164 -9.60 5.74 -15.60
CA ALA A 164 -9.44 6.85 -16.51
C ALA A 164 -8.69 6.44 -17.78
N VAL A 165 -7.61 5.67 -17.67
CA VAL A 165 -6.87 5.15 -18.82
C VAL A 165 -7.74 4.19 -19.66
N ALA A 166 -8.52 3.32 -19.02
CA ALA A 166 -9.46 2.44 -19.72
C ALA A 166 -10.51 3.23 -20.52
N LEU A 167 -11.07 4.28 -19.92
CA LEU A 167 -12.02 5.18 -20.57
C LEU A 167 -11.36 5.98 -21.70
N TRP A 168 -10.15 6.49 -21.47
CA TRP A 168 -9.41 7.29 -22.45
C TRP A 168 -9.17 6.54 -23.76
N PHE A 169 -8.80 5.25 -23.65
CA PHE A 169 -8.59 4.37 -24.80
C PHE A 169 -9.86 3.62 -25.25
N GLY A 170 -10.98 3.77 -24.53
CA GLY A 170 -12.25 3.13 -24.83
C GLY A 170 -12.22 1.60 -24.74
N LYS A 171 -11.49 1.04 -23.77
CA LYS A 171 -11.19 -0.39 -23.63
C LYS A 171 -11.97 -1.00 -22.45
N PRO A 172 -13.03 -1.80 -22.67
CA PRO A 172 -13.79 -2.41 -21.59
C PRO A 172 -12.96 -3.39 -20.74
N ALA A 173 -12.04 -4.12 -21.35
CA ALA A 173 -11.08 -4.96 -20.63
C ALA A 173 -10.30 -4.17 -19.56
N GLY A 174 -9.99 -2.89 -19.82
CA GLY A 174 -9.36 -2.02 -18.84
C GLY A 174 -10.25 -1.71 -17.63
N LEU A 175 -11.57 -1.63 -17.82
CA LEU A 175 -12.51 -1.49 -16.71
C LEU A 175 -12.56 -2.77 -15.86
N LEU A 176 -12.52 -3.95 -16.49
CA LEU A 176 -12.42 -5.24 -15.78
C LEU A 176 -11.12 -5.33 -14.96
N LEU A 177 -10.00 -4.93 -15.55
CA LEU A 177 -8.71 -4.86 -14.86
C LEU A 177 -8.73 -3.80 -13.73
N SER A 178 -9.46 -2.69 -13.90
CA SER A 178 -9.62 -1.69 -12.85
C SER A 178 -10.42 -2.23 -11.66
N VAL A 179 -11.46 -3.05 -11.92
CA VAL A 179 -12.17 -3.78 -10.87
C VAL A 179 -11.23 -4.74 -10.14
N LEU A 180 -10.38 -5.47 -10.89
CA LEU A 180 -9.35 -6.31 -10.29
C LEU A 180 -8.41 -5.50 -9.38
N VAL A 181 -7.94 -4.32 -9.82
CA VAL A 181 -7.10 -3.43 -9.01
C VAL A 181 -7.78 -3.10 -7.68
N VAL A 182 -9.05 -2.69 -7.71
CA VAL A 182 -9.83 -2.39 -6.49
C VAL A 182 -9.93 -3.61 -5.57
N ILE A 183 -10.18 -4.80 -6.13
CA ILE A 183 -10.25 -6.04 -5.34
C ILE A 183 -8.91 -6.35 -4.67
N VAL A 184 -7.81 -6.31 -5.43
CA VAL A 184 -6.47 -6.61 -4.89
C VAL A 184 -6.08 -5.58 -3.83
N TYR A 185 -6.37 -4.30 -4.05
CA TYR A 185 -6.16 -3.25 -3.05
C TYR A 185 -6.99 -3.46 -1.79
N ALA A 186 -8.28 -3.80 -1.92
CA ALA A 186 -9.12 -4.11 -0.77
C ALA A 186 -8.59 -5.32 0.03
N ILE A 187 -8.07 -6.34 -0.65
CA ILE A 187 -7.42 -7.48 0.00
C ILE A 187 -6.14 -7.04 0.71
N ALA A 188 -5.27 -6.27 0.05
CA ALA A 188 -4.03 -5.76 0.64
C ALA A 188 -4.31 -4.96 1.93
N LEU A 189 -5.28 -4.04 1.88
CA LEU A 189 -5.68 -3.20 3.01
C LEU A 189 -6.20 -4.01 4.21
N ARG A 190 -6.90 -5.14 3.98
CA ARG A 190 -7.34 -6.02 5.08
C ARG A 190 -6.18 -6.60 5.89
N PHE A 191 -4.99 -6.72 5.30
CA PHE A 191 -3.80 -7.17 6.02
C PHE A 191 -2.97 -5.98 6.53
N GLU A 192 -2.84 -4.93 5.73
CA GLU A 192 -2.02 -3.76 6.03
C GLU A 192 -2.58 -2.94 7.20
N GLU A 193 -3.86 -2.56 7.17
CA GLU A 193 -4.43 -1.64 8.18
C GLU A 193 -4.36 -2.18 9.61
N PRO A 194 -4.75 -3.45 9.89
CA PRO A 194 -4.64 -3.98 11.25
C PRO A 194 -3.19 -4.11 11.70
N PHE A 195 -2.27 -4.38 10.76
CA PHE A 195 -0.86 -4.52 11.04
C PHE A 195 -0.24 -3.18 11.42
N THR A 196 -0.41 -2.15 10.60
CA THR A 196 0.03 -0.79 10.90
C THR A 196 -0.59 -0.28 12.21
N ALA A 197 -1.89 -0.48 12.43
CA ALA A 197 -2.53 -0.12 13.70
C ALA A 197 -1.91 -0.83 14.90
N ASN A 198 -1.47 -2.09 14.76
CA ASN A 198 -0.74 -2.80 15.81
C ASN A 198 0.64 -2.20 16.09
N ILE A 199 1.39 -1.82 15.05
CA ILE A 199 2.69 -1.18 15.20
C ILE A 199 2.57 0.09 16.03
N TYR A 200 1.65 0.98 15.66
CA TYR A 200 1.44 2.25 16.37
C TYR A 200 0.95 2.04 17.80
N ARG A 201 0.01 1.11 18.04
CA ARG A 201 -0.44 0.76 19.41
C ARG A 201 0.69 0.24 20.30
N GLN A 202 1.59 -0.57 19.75
CA GLN A 202 2.74 -1.07 20.51
C GLN A 202 3.72 0.06 20.82
N ALA A 203 3.99 0.93 19.84
CA ALA A 203 4.88 2.07 20.02
C ALA A 203 4.37 3.03 21.11
N GLU A 204 3.07 3.31 21.15
CA GLU A 204 2.48 4.14 22.21
C GLU A 204 2.61 3.51 23.59
N LYS A 205 2.40 2.19 23.72
CA LYS A 205 2.58 1.47 24.99
C LYS A 205 4.02 1.55 25.49
N LEU A 206 5.00 1.38 24.58
CA LEU A 206 6.42 1.49 24.93
C LEU A 206 6.77 2.91 25.38
N LYS A 207 6.31 3.94 24.65
CA LYS A 207 6.50 5.34 25.06
C LYS A 207 5.92 5.63 26.45
N LYS A 208 4.73 5.12 26.77
CA LYS A 208 4.11 5.28 28.10
C LYS A 208 4.92 4.56 29.19
N ALA A 209 5.33 3.32 28.96
CA ALA A 209 6.13 2.56 29.91
C ALA A 209 7.52 3.21 30.17
N GLU A 210 8.14 3.77 29.13
CA GLU A 210 9.39 4.54 29.27
C GLU A 210 9.18 5.82 30.07
N ALA A 211 8.09 6.55 29.82
CA ALA A 211 7.74 7.75 30.58
C ALA A 211 7.46 7.42 32.07
N GLU A 212 6.73 6.34 32.36
CA GLU A 212 6.49 5.86 33.72
C GLU A 212 7.79 5.45 34.42
N ARG A 213 8.66 4.70 33.72
CA ARG A 213 9.98 4.32 34.24
C ARG A 213 10.83 5.56 34.53
N GLN A 214 10.82 6.55 33.64
CA GLN A 214 11.57 7.79 33.82
C GLN A 214 11.03 8.59 35.01
N ALA A 215 9.71 8.71 35.15
CA ALA A 215 9.07 9.35 36.31
C ALA A 215 9.40 8.63 37.62
N LEU A 216 9.44 7.28 37.62
CA LEU A 216 9.88 6.50 38.78
C LEU A 216 11.34 6.80 39.14
N LEU A 217 12.26 6.79 38.17
CA LEU A 217 13.67 7.11 38.39
C LEU A 217 13.89 8.54 38.91
N GLU A 218 13.08 9.50 38.47
CA GLU A 218 13.10 10.88 38.94
C GLU A 218 12.52 11.02 40.36
N SER A 219 11.47 10.24 40.68
CA SER A 219 10.89 10.19 42.03
C SER A 219 11.80 9.49 43.06
N ASP A 220 12.59 8.51 42.61
CA ASP A 220 13.57 7.76 43.41
C ASP A 220 14.94 8.46 43.49
N GLY A 221 14.98 9.80 43.32
CA GLY A 221 16.19 10.63 43.21
C GLY A 221 17.35 10.31 44.16
N PRO A 222 18.57 10.84 43.92
CA PRO A 222 19.85 10.36 44.50
C PRO A 222 19.97 10.31 46.03
N ALA A 223 18.94 10.71 46.78
CA ALA A 223 18.84 10.65 48.23
C ALA A 223 18.25 9.34 48.79
N SER A 224 17.86 8.34 47.97
CA SER A 224 17.35 7.06 48.49
C SER A 224 18.41 6.19 49.17
N GLY A 225 19.70 6.52 49.01
CA GLY A 225 20.84 5.81 49.58
C GLY A 225 21.17 6.10 51.06
N THR A 226 20.52 7.06 51.72
CA THR A 226 20.84 7.43 53.12
C THR A 226 19.74 7.11 54.12
N ARG A 227 18.76 6.25 53.77
CA ARG A 227 17.79 5.75 54.77
C ARG A 227 18.48 4.73 55.67
N ASN A 228 19.10 5.26 56.73
CA ASN A 228 19.81 4.57 57.80
C ASN A 228 19.07 3.29 58.21
N ARG A 229 19.63 2.13 57.85
CA ARG A 229 19.11 0.80 58.18
C ARG A 229 19.47 0.42 59.62
N ASN A 230 19.34 1.36 60.56
CA ASN A 230 19.56 1.15 61.99
C ASN A 230 18.32 1.58 62.79
N ARG A 231 17.28 0.74 62.75
CA ARG A 231 16.41 0.44 63.90
C ARG A 231 15.23 -0.39 63.43
N ARG A 232 15.34 -1.70 63.65
CA ARG A 232 14.29 -2.54 64.23
C ARG A 232 14.86 -3.95 64.34
N THR A 233 15.61 -4.17 65.41
CA THR A 233 15.74 -5.50 66.00
C THR A 233 14.34 -5.94 66.46
N PRO A 234 13.77 -7.03 65.93
CA PRO A 234 12.65 -7.67 66.59
C PRO A 234 13.22 -8.39 67.82
N SER A 235 12.85 -7.92 69.02
CA SER A 235 13.07 -8.66 70.25
C SER A 235 12.36 -10.01 70.16
N LYS A 236 13.11 -11.10 70.22
CA LYS A 236 12.59 -12.44 70.49
C LYS A 236 11.88 -12.42 71.86
N PRO A 237 10.64 -12.90 71.99
CA PRO A 237 10.14 -13.34 73.28
C PRO A 237 10.84 -14.67 73.63
N LYS A 238 11.40 -14.74 74.83
CA LYS A 238 11.91 -15.98 75.46
C LYS A 238 10.76 -16.70 76.18
N ALA A 239 10.95 -18.02 76.27
CA ALA A 239 10.24 -19.06 77.02
C ALA A 239 8.92 -19.53 76.39
#